data_AF-H6SIA8-F1
#
_entry.id   AF-H6SIA8-F1
#
_cell.length_a   1.000
_cell.length_b   1.000
_cell.length_c   1.000
_cell.angle_alpha   90.00
_cell.angle_beta   90.00
_cell.angle_gamma   90.00
#
_symmetry.space_group_name_H-M   'P 1'
#
loop_
_entity.id
_entity.type
_entity.pdbx_description
1 polymer ?
#
loop_
_entity_poly.entity_id
_entity_poly.type
_entity_poly.pdbx_seq_one_letter_code
_entity_poly.pdbx_strand_id
1 'polypeptide(L)' 'MSRHRGAKHCRRCGLLGSISLLSPEYLLSVERWPFHAGPPDHYDRLSTLLEPSLSQSGGLLPLHSSADFRPA' A
#
# COMPACT_ATOMS: atom_id res chain seq x y z
N MET A 1 -28.18 34.99 12.92
CA MET A 1 -28.09 34.30 11.62
C MET A 1 -26.73 33.61 11.52
N SER A 2 -26.67 32.28 11.70
CA SER A 2 -25.44 31.50 11.63
C SER A 2 -25.06 31.24 10.17
N ARG A 3 -23.87 31.69 9.75
CA ARG A 3 -23.35 31.41 8.42
C ARG A 3 -22.55 30.11 8.50
N HIS A 4 -23.24 28.97 8.46
CA HIS A 4 -22.60 27.67 8.29
C HIS A 4 -21.93 27.63 6.90
N ARG A 5 -20.64 27.98 6.85
CA ARG A 5 -19.82 27.74 5.67
C ARG A 5 -19.56 26.23 5.64
N GLY A 6 -20.37 25.52 4.87
CA GLY A 6 -20.23 24.08 4.66
C GLY A 6 -18.77 23.72 4.37
N ALA A 7 -18.32 22.61 4.93
CA ALA A 7 -16.96 22.11 4.73
C ALA A 7 -16.69 22.05 3.22
N LYS A 8 -15.66 22.78 2.75
CA LYS A 8 -15.25 22.73 1.35
C LYS A 8 -14.86 21.29 1.05
N HIS A 9 -15.51 20.69 0.06
CA HIS A 9 -15.14 19.36 -0.41
C HIS A 9 -13.64 19.34 -0.71
N CYS A 10 -12.90 18.38 -0.15
CA CYS A 10 -11.48 18.20 -0.43
C CYS A 10 -11.29 18.25 -1.94
N ARG A 11 -10.56 19.27 -2.40
CA ARG A 11 -10.12 19.35 -3.79
C ARG A 11 -9.28 18.10 -4.01
N ARG A 12 -9.70 17.26 -4.96
CA ARG A 12 -9.04 16.00 -5.32
C ARG A 12 -7.53 16.15 -5.23
N CYS A 13 -6.93 15.49 -4.23
CA CYS A 13 -5.49 15.42 -4.09
C CYS A 13 -4.96 14.56 -5.24
N GLY A 14 -4.42 15.20 -6.28
CA GLY A 14 -3.61 14.56 -7.32
C GLY A 14 -4.39 13.72 -8.34
N LEU A 15 -4.04 13.89 -9.62
CA LEU A 15 -4.57 13.17 -10.78
C LEU A 15 -4.10 11.70 -10.88
N LEU A 16 -3.48 11.16 -9.83
CA LEU A 16 -3.22 9.74 -9.69
C LEU A 16 -4.34 9.23 -8.79
N GLY A 17 -5.11 8.23 -9.25
CA GLY A 17 -6.03 7.53 -8.35
C GLY A 17 -5.29 7.15 -7.07
N SER A 18 -6.02 6.96 -5.96
CA SER A 18 -5.41 6.48 -4.72
C SER A 18 -4.71 5.15 -4.96
N ILE A 19 -3.45 5.19 -5.38
CA ILE A 19 -2.58 4.03 -5.37
C ILE A 19 -2.38 3.74 -3.90
N SER A 20 -2.82 2.54 -3.49
CA SER A 20 -2.56 2.09 -2.14
C SER A 20 -1.06 2.15 -1.91
N LEU A 21 -0.65 2.60 -0.73
CA LEU A 21 0.74 2.54 -0.28
C LEU A 21 1.28 1.08 -0.30
N LEU A 22 0.40 0.09 -0.35
CA LEU A 22 0.74 -1.34 -0.47
C LEU A 22 0.46 -1.90 -1.88
N SER A 23 0.21 -1.06 -2.87
CA SER A 23 0.03 -1.50 -4.27
C SER A 23 1.37 -2.03 -4.83
N PRO A 24 1.37 -3.09 -5.66
CA PRO A 24 2.58 -3.56 -6.35
C PRO A 24 3.32 -2.45 -7.10
N GLU A 25 2.59 -1.54 -7.75
CA GLU A 25 3.15 -0.41 -8.49
C GLU A 25 3.94 0.55 -7.59
N TYR A 26 3.42 0.77 -6.37
CA TYR A 26 4.04 1.62 -5.37
C TYR A 26 5.32 0.96 -4.83
N LEU A 27 5.26 -0.32 -4.48
CA LEU A 27 6.43 -1.05 -3.97
C LEU A 27 7.56 -1.12 -5.01
N LEU A 28 7.23 -1.31 -6.28
CA LEU A 28 8.21 -1.30 -7.38
C LEU A 28 8.85 0.08 -7.59
N SER A 29 8.11 1.16 -7.32
CA SER A 29 8.64 2.53 -7.39
C SER A 29 9.64 2.83 -6.27
N VAL A 30 9.48 2.20 -5.10
CA VAL A 30 10.41 2.28 -3.97
C VAL A 30 11.73 1.57 -4.29
N GLU A 31 11.68 0.37 -4.87
CA GLU A 31 12.89 -0.40 -5.22
C GLU A 31 13.76 0.29 -6.29
N ARG A 32 13.12 1.09 -7.16
CA ARG A 32 13.80 1.84 -8.23
C ARG A 32 14.22 3.24 -7.83
N TRP A 33 14.03 3.62 -6.56
CA TRP A 33 14.23 4.98 -6.09
C TRP A 33 15.71 5.42 -6.20
N PRO A 34 16.02 6.59 -6.81
CA PRO A 34 17.40 7.06 -6.92
C PRO A 34 17.98 7.49 -5.56
N PHE A 35 19.20 7.05 -5.25
CA PHE A 35 19.90 7.38 -3.99
C PHE A 35 20.11 8.89 -3.72
N HIS A 36 20.03 9.73 -4.76
CA HIS A 36 20.20 11.18 -4.67
C HIS A 36 18.88 11.96 -4.56
N ALA A 37 17.73 11.28 -4.65
CA ALA A 37 16.45 11.85 -4.30
C ALA A 37 16.18 11.51 -2.83
N GLY A 38 15.90 12.51 -1.99
CA GLY A 38 15.55 12.27 -0.59
C GLY A 38 14.30 11.38 -0.47
N PRO A 39 14.18 10.54 0.57
CA PRO A 39 13.05 9.65 0.73
C PRO A 39 11.73 10.42 0.78
N PRO A 40 10.66 9.91 0.15
CA PRO A 40 9.32 10.43 0.32
C PRO A 40 8.88 10.49 1.79
N ASP A 41 8.20 11.57 2.14
CA ASP A 41 7.65 11.89 3.47
C ASP A 41 6.66 10.85 4.02
N HIS A 42 6.07 10.04 3.15
CA HIS A 42 5.09 9.01 3.52
C HIS A 42 5.72 7.65 3.87
N TYR A 43 7.04 7.52 3.88
CA TYR A 43 7.72 6.30 4.35
C TYR A 43 7.48 6.00 5.83
N ASP A 44 7.25 7.02 6.67
CA ASP A 44 6.85 6.82 8.07
C ASP A 44 5.49 6.11 8.16
N ARG A 45 4.57 6.51 7.27
CA ARG A 45 3.25 5.89 7.17
C ARG A 45 3.34 4.45 6.66
N LEU A 46 4.22 4.16 5.70
CA LEU A 46 4.48 2.79 5.26
C LEU A 46 5.04 1.92 6.37
N SER A 47 6.03 2.42 7.10
CA SER A 47 6.65 1.70 8.21
C SER A 47 5.58 1.29 9.24
N THR A 48 4.66 2.21 9.50
CA THR A 48 3.50 1.99 10.39
C THR A 48 2.45 1.04 9.80
N LEU A 49 2.37 0.83 8.49
CA LEU A 49 1.46 -0.11 7.83
C LEU A 49 2.07 -1.50 7.61
N LEU A 50 3.39 -1.55 7.42
CA LEU A 50 4.17 -2.78 7.28
C LEU A 50 4.22 -3.54 8.60
N GLU A 51 4.40 -2.88 9.74
CA GLU A 51 4.33 -3.52 11.06
C GLU A 51 3.01 -4.33 11.26
N PRO A 52 1.81 -3.73 11.07
CA PRO A 52 0.55 -4.45 11.05
C PRO A 52 0.46 -5.56 10.00
N SER A 53 1.03 -5.35 8.81
CA SER A 53 0.96 -6.32 7.71
C SER A 53 1.84 -7.55 7.98
N LEU A 54 3.04 -7.34 8.51
CA LEU A 54 3.93 -8.41 8.97
C LEU A 54 3.27 -9.21 10.09
N SER A 55 2.61 -8.53 11.02
CA SER A 55 1.82 -9.16 12.08
C SER A 55 0.65 -10.00 11.53
N GLN A 56 -0.03 -9.55 10.48
CA GLN A 56 -1.11 -10.30 9.82
C GLN A 56 -0.61 -11.44 8.92
N SER A 57 0.59 -11.33 8.38
CA SER A 57 1.19 -12.36 7.51
C SER A 57 1.73 -13.57 8.28
N GLY A 58 1.81 -13.47 9.61
CA GLY A 58 2.26 -14.53 10.51
C GLY A 58 1.24 -15.64 10.66
N GLY A 59 1.36 -16.67 9.81
CA GLY A 59 0.60 -17.92 9.94
C GLY A 59 -0.03 -18.41 8.65
N LEU A 60 0.67 -18.31 7.50
CA LEU A 60 0.28 -19.10 6.34
C LEU A 60 0.46 -20.58 6.70
N LEU A 61 -0.66 -21.25 7.01
CA LEU A 61 -0.71 -22.71 7.11
C LEU A 61 -0.17 -23.30 5.81
N PRO A 62 0.65 -24.37 5.86
CA PRO A 62 1.03 -25.11 4.67
C PRO A 62 -0.25 -25.63 4.02
N LEU A 63 -0.73 -24.97 2.97
CA LEU A 63 -1.75 -25.51 2.10
C LEU A 63 -1.03 -26.60 1.28
N HIS A 64 -1.13 -27.84 1.74
CA HIS A 64 -0.71 -28.99 0.96
C HIS A 64 -1.50 -28.97 -0.36
N SER A 65 -0.84 -28.57 -1.44
CA SER A 65 -1.38 -28.67 -2.79
C SER A 65 -1.53 -30.16 -3.12
N SER A 66 -2.74 -30.71 -2.95
CA SER A 66 -3.09 -32.00 -3.52
C SER A 66 -3.31 -31.82 -5.02
N ALA A 67 -2.20 -31.75 -5.76
CA ALA A 67 -2.21 -31.85 -7.21
C ALA A 67 -1.35 -33.05 -7.60
N ASP A 68 -1.88 -34.25 -7.38
CA ASP A 68 -1.41 -35.48 -8.01
C ASP A 68 -1.72 -35.40 -9.51
N PHE A 69 -0.98 -34.56 -10.25
CA PHE A 69 -1.05 -34.56 -11.71
C PHE A 69 -0.13 -35.65 -12.25
N ARG A 70 -0.67 -36.86 -12.41
CA ARG A 70 -0.03 -37.92 -13.21
C ARG A 70 -0.44 -37.76 -14.67
N PRO A 71 0.48 -37.46 -15.61
CA PRO A 71 0.16 -37.55 -17.03
C PRO A 71 -0.01 -39.03 -17.43
N ALA A 72 -0.97 -39.27 -18.32
CA ALA A 72 -1.25 -40.58 -18.93
C ALA A 72 -0.23 -40.94 -20.02
#